data_AF-A0A835DDE6-F1
#
_entry.id   AF-A0A835DDE6-F1
#
_cell.length_a   1.000
_cell.length_b   1.000
_cell.length_c   1.000
_cell.angle_alpha   90.00
_cell.angle_beta   90.00
_cell.angle_gamma   90.00
#
_symmetry.space_group_name_H-M   'P 1'
#
loop_
_entity.id
_entity.type
_entity.pdbx_description
1 polymer ?
#
loop_
_entity_poly.entity_id
_entity_poly.type
_entity_poly.pdbx_seq_one_letter_code
_entity_poly.pdbx_strand_id
1 'polypeptide(L)'
;MVIHGGIGLDGLRLCDTWLLDLSNGIRSATWNEIVACPSPSARSGHTLTYIGGTRMVLFGGRGIGYEVLNDVWLFDVEEGYPTWVQLIHESRNISEGVPLPRVGHSATLILGGGVLIYGGEDSSRHRKDDFWVLDINAIPTVKMRHNTVNSKGLSGKMWKRLKAVGDRPDCRSFHRACADFSGRFIYVFGGMVDGLLHSVEAFGLRFDGELYLVELLLQI
;
A
#
# COMPACT_ATOMS: atom_id res chain seq x y z
N MET A 1 9.25 -13.42 -7.01
CA MET A 1 8.03 -12.67 -6.60
C MET A 1 7.90 -12.78 -5.10
N VAL A 2 7.51 -11.73 -4.39
CA VAL A 2 7.25 -11.79 -2.94
C VAL A 2 5.76 -11.61 -2.69
N ILE A 3 5.21 -12.40 -1.78
CA ILE A 3 3.86 -12.23 -1.24
C ILE A 3 3.93 -12.17 0.29
N HIS A 4 3.02 -11.42 0.89
CA HIS A 4 2.89 -11.33 2.34
C HIS A 4 1.40 -11.31 2.72
N GLY A 5 1.06 -12.02 3.78
CA GLY A 5 -0.28 -12.02 4.38
C GLY A 5 -1.41 -12.50 3.47
N GLY A 6 -2.60 -11.95 3.65
CA GLY A 6 -3.82 -12.41 2.98
C GLY A 6 -4.83 -13.00 3.95
N ILE A 7 -5.73 -13.85 3.43
CA ILE A 7 -6.78 -14.53 4.21
C ILE A 7 -6.68 -16.03 3.95
N GLY A 8 -6.50 -16.81 5.01
CA GLY A 8 -6.46 -18.27 4.97
C GLY A 8 -7.85 -18.92 4.84
N LEU A 9 -7.87 -20.25 4.79
CA LEU A 9 -9.09 -21.06 4.57
C LEU A 9 -10.16 -20.89 5.66
N ASP A 10 -9.76 -20.50 6.85
CA ASP A 10 -10.60 -20.26 8.02
C ASP A 10 -10.98 -18.77 8.20
N GLY A 11 -10.62 -17.91 7.24
CA GLY A 11 -10.84 -16.48 7.33
C GLY A 11 -9.82 -15.74 8.21
N LEU A 12 -8.84 -16.46 8.78
CA LEU A 12 -7.76 -15.83 9.53
C LEU A 12 -6.86 -15.03 8.59
N ARG A 13 -6.41 -13.86 9.06
CA ARG A 13 -5.38 -13.14 8.33
C ARG A 13 -4.04 -13.81 8.57
N LEU A 14 -3.20 -13.79 7.56
CA LEU A 14 -1.86 -14.38 7.60
C LEU A 14 -0.80 -13.28 7.77
N CYS A 15 0.36 -13.64 8.33
CA CYS A 15 1.56 -12.78 8.47
C CYS A 15 2.80 -13.41 7.82
N ASP A 16 2.64 -14.54 7.15
CA ASP A 16 3.73 -15.22 6.46
C ASP A 16 4.20 -14.42 5.25
N THR A 17 5.47 -14.58 4.92
CA THR A 17 6.09 -13.96 3.75
C THR A 17 6.68 -15.07 2.90
N TRP A 18 6.35 -15.11 1.62
CA TRP A 18 6.84 -16.13 0.70
C TRP A 18 7.54 -15.50 -0.49
N LEU A 19 8.66 -16.10 -0.89
CA LEU A 19 9.42 -15.77 -2.08
C LEU A 19 9.29 -16.89 -3.11
N LEU A 20 8.75 -16.56 -4.27
CA LEU A 20 8.89 -17.36 -5.48
C LEU A 20 10.26 -17.09 -6.08
N ASP A 21 11.15 -18.07 -5.95
CA ASP A 21 12.45 -18.10 -6.60
C ASP A 21 12.31 -18.67 -8.02
N LEU A 22 12.87 -17.94 -8.98
CA LEU A 22 12.90 -18.26 -10.40
C LEU A 22 14.33 -18.44 -10.92
N SER A 23 15.34 -18.46 -10.04
CA SER A 23 16.77 -18.59 -10.36
C SER A 23 17.07 -19.80 -11.24
N ASN A 24 16.38 -20.92 -11.01
CA ASN A 24 16.50 -22.16 -11.76
C ASN A 24 15.57 -22.24 -12.99
N GLY A 25 14.99 -21.12 -13.41
CA GLY A 25 14.05 -21.03 -14.52
C GLY A 25 12.59 -21.30 -14.12
N ILE A 26 11.66 -20.84 -14.96
CA ILE A 26 10.21 -20.84 -14.64
C ILE A 26 9.61 -22.23 -14.41
N ARG A 27 10.20 -23.28 -15.00
CA ARG A 27 9.75 -24.67 -14.86
C ARG A 27 10.20 -25.32 -13.55
N SER A 28 11.17 -24.71 -12.87
CA SER A 28 11.75 -25.18 -11.61
C SER A 28 11.56 -24.13 -10.52
N ALA A 29 10.51 -23.31 -10.66
CA ALA A 29 10.18 -22.27 -9.70
C ALA A 29 9.86 -22.88 -8.33
N THR A 30 10.44 -22.33 -7.27
CA THR A 30 10.23 -22.81 -5.90
C THR A 30 9.71 -21.70 -5.01
N TRP A 31 8.77 -22.05 -4.13
CA TRP A 31 8.31 -21.17 -3.08
C TRP A 31 9.11 -21.44 -1.81
N ASN A 32 9.70 -20.38 -1.27
CA ASN A 32 10.45 -20.42 -0.02
C ASN A 32 9.79 -19.48 0.97
N GLU A 33 9.46 -19.98 2.16
CA GLU A 33 8.99 -19.15 3.26
C GLU A 33 10.17 -18.32 3.80
N ILE A 34 9.93 -17.03 4.00
CA ILE A 34 10.87 -16.11 4.62
C ILE A 34 10.43 -15.90 6.07
N VAL A 35 11.20 -16.47 6.98
CA VAL A 35 11.03 -16.28 8.42
C VAL A 35 11.92 -15.11 8.86
N ALA A 36 11.30 -13.97 9.17
CA ALA A 36 11.98 -12.76 9.62
C ALA A 36 11.35 -12.23 10.91
N CYS A 37 12.17 -11.65 11.79
CA CYS A 37 11.72 -11.00 13.02
C CYS A 37 12.52 -9.70 13.24
N PRO A 38 11.85 -8.54 13.44
CA PRO A 38 10.38 -8.35 13.45
C PRO A 38 9.75 -8.58 12.07
N SER A 39 8.41 -8.68 12.01
CA SER A 39 7.62 -8.74 10.77
C SER A 39 6.27 -8.05 10.94
N PRO A 40 5.60 -7.63 9.84
CA PRO A 40 4.27 -7.05 9.92
C PRO A 40 3.26 -8.02 10.56
N SER A 41 2.33 -7.48 11.34
CA SER A 41 1.22 -8.24 11.90
C SER A 41 0.33 -8.83 10.79
N ALA A 42 -0.39 -9.91 11.11
CA ALA A 42 -1.22 -10.58 10.14
C ALA A 42 -2.33 -9.67 9.60
N ARG A 43 -2.43 -9.60 8.26
CA ARG A 43 -3.28 -8.59 7.60
C ARG A 43 -3.73 -8.98 6.20
N SER A 44 -4.83 -8.38 5.73
CA SER A 44 -5.34 -8.51 4.36
C SER A 44 -5.73 -7.16 3.75
N GLY A 45 -5.86 -7.11 2.40
CA GLY A 45 -6.24 -5.89 1.67
C GLY A 45 -5.24 -4.72 1.81
N HIS A 46 -4.00 -5.03 2.19
CA HIS A 46 -2.87 -4.10 2.16
C HIS A 46 -2.26 -4.07 0.75
N THR A 47 -1.30 -3.18 0.53
CA THR A 47 -0.46 -3.19 -0.68
C THR A 47 0.97 -3.57 -0.33
N LEU A 48 1.64 -4.30 -1.23
CA LEU A 48 3.07 -4.58 -1.18
C LEU A 48 3.67 -4.12 -2.52
N THR A 49 4.38 -2.99 -2.49
CA THR A 49 4.86 -2.29 -3.69
C THR A 49 6.36 -2.46 -3.83
N TYR A 50 6.81 -2.95 -4.98
CA TYR A 50 8.24 -2.97 -5.33
C TYR A 50 8.77 -1.55 -5.51
N ILE A 51 9.90 -1.23 -4.87
CA ILE A 51 10.48 0.13 -4.88
C ILE A 51 11.92 0.18 -5.40
N GLY A 52 12.37 -0.88 -6.09
CA GLY A 52 13.69 -0.97 -6.72
C GLY A 52 14.70 -1.83 -5.97
N GLY A 53 15.66 -2.39 -6.71
CA GLY A 53 16.65 -3.34 -6.19
C GLY A 53 15.96 -4.59 -5.64
N THR A 54 16.14 -4.83 -4.34
CA THR A 54 15.56 -5.92 -3.55
C THR A 54 14.47 -5.45 -2.59
N ARG A 55 14.05 -4.17 -2.69
CA ARG A 55 13.21 -3.51 -1.68
C ARG A 55 11.75 -3.41 -2.07
N MET A 56 10.89 -3.52 -1.05
CA MET A 56 9.45 -3.37 -1.17
C MET A 56 8.89 -2.57 0.01
N VAL A 57 7.76 -1.91 -0.20
CA VAL A 57 7.03 -1.21 0.85
C VAL A 57 5.64 -1.81 1.01
N LEU A 58 5.31 -2.17 2.24
CA LEU A 58 3.97 -2.56 2.65
C LEU A 58 3.26 -1.36 3.30
N PHE A 59 2.00 -1.14 2.93
CA PHE A 59 1.17 -0.09 3.55
C PHE A 59 -0.24 -0.58 3.87
N GLY A 60 -0.69 -0.24 5.08
CA GLY A 60 -2.08 -0.36 5.53
C GLY A 60 -2.61 -1.79 5.59
N GLY A 61 -3.88 -1.95 5.23
CA GLY A 61 -4.63 -3.21 5.30
C GLY A 61 -5.52 -3.33 6.52
N ARG A 62 -6.08 -4.52 6.72
CA ARG A 62 -6.93 -4.86 7.87
C ARG A 62 -6.30 -5.99 8.67
N GLY A 63 -6.08 -5.74 9.96
CA GLY A 63 -5.47 -6.68 10.90
C GLY A 63 -6.44 -7.74 11.42
N ILE A 64 -5.97 -8.50 12.42
CA ILE A 64 -6.69 -9.60 13.07
C ILE A 64 -7.93 -9.09 13.82
N GLY A 65 -7.81 -7.96 14.52
CA GLY A 65 -8.91 -7.34 15.27
C GLY A 65 -9.88 -6.53 14.40
N TYR A 66 -9.80 -6.68 13.07
CA TYR A 66 -10.56 -5.91 12.08
C TYR A 66 -10.23 -4.41 12.05
N GLU A 67 -9.22 -3.97 12.81
CA GLU A 67 -8.66 -2.64 12.72
C GLU A 67 -8.09 -2.41 11.33
N VAL A 68 -8.37 -1.24 10.76
CA VAL A 68 -7.71 -0.78 9.55
C VAL A 68 -6.43 -0.06 9.95
N LEU A 69 -5.35 -0.36 9.22
CA LEU A 69 -3.98 0.05 9.55
C LEU A 69 -3.50 1.19 8.63
N ASN A 70 -2.53 1.97 9.11
CA ASN A 70 -1.76 2.97 8.34
C ASN A 70 -0.26 2.88 8.62
N ASP A 71 0.22 1.75 9.15
CA ASP A 71 1.64 1.52 9.34
C ASP A 71 2.31 1.26 7.99
N VAL A 72 3.60 1.59 7.94
CA VAL A 72 4.47 1.40 6.78
C VAL A 72 5.57 0.43 7.18
N TRP A 73 5.81 -0.57 6.34
CA TRP A 73 6.92 -1.50 6.53
C TRP A 73 7.79 -1.53 5.29
N LEU A 74 9.10 -1.43 5.49
CA LEU A 74 10.09 -1.69 4.46
C LEU A 74 10.50 -3.16 4.54
N PHE A 75 10.52 -3.83 3.40
CA PHE A 75 11.08 -5.15 3.24
C PHE A 75 12.28 -5.09 2.31
N ASP A 76 13.37 -5.75 2.69
CA ASP A 76 14.54 -5.91 1.83
C ASP A 76 14.90 -7.39 1.70
N VAL A 77 14.98 -7.88 0.46
CA VAL A 77 15.40 -9.25 0.09
C VAL A 77 16.88 -9.25 -0.30
N GLU A 78 17.72 -8.57 0.48
CA GLU A 78 19.17 -8.63 0.27
C GLU A 78 19.65 -10.08 0.49
N GLU A 79 20.56 -10.53 -0.37
CA GLU A 79 21.04 -11.91 -0.38
C GLU A 79 21.72 -12.24 0.98
N GLY A 80 21.08 -13.11 1.76
CA GLY A 80 21.61 -13.63 3.03
C GLY A 80 20.74 -13.36 4.26
N TYR A 81 20.04 -12.22 4.35
CA TYR A 81 19.22 -11.88 5.52
C TYR A 81 18.00 -11.01 5.15
N PRO A 82 16.91 -11.61 4.64
CA PRO A 82 15.67 -10.88 4.37
C PRO A 82 15.13 -10.25 5.66
N THR A 83 14.75 -8.98 5.60
CA THR A 83 14.41 -8.23 6.81
C THR A 83 13.25 -7.28 6.60
N TRP A 84 12.39 -7.22 7.62
CA TRP A 84 11.33 -6.22 7.74
C TRP A 84 11.72 -5.14 8.73
N VAL A 85 11.43 -3.89 8.39
CA VAL A 85 11.62 -2.72 9.27
C VAL A 85 10.35 -1.89 9.25
N GLN A 86 9.74 -1.67 10.41
CA GLN A 86 8.63 -0.75 10.53
C GLN A 86 9.15 0.69 10.46
N LEU A 87 8.59 1.49 9.54
CA LEU A 87 8.90 2.90 9.45
C LEU A 87 7.93 3.69 10.33
N ILE A 88 8.46 4.30 11.38
CA ILE A 88 7.68 5.13 12.29
C ILE A 88 7.50 6.51 11.67
N HIS A 89 6.25 6.94 11.50
CA HIS A 89 5.89 8.27 11.06
C HIS A 89 5.07 8.96 12.13
N GLU A 90 5.42 10.20 12.48
CA GLU A 90 4.66 11.01 13.41
C GLU A 90 3.86 12.06 12.65
N SER A 91 2.58 12.22 13.01
CA SER A 91 1.72 13.28 12.47
C SER A 91 2.08 14.67 13.02
N ARG A 92 2.85 14.72 14.11
CA ARG A 92 3.28 15.96 14.76
C ARG A 92 4.26 16.64 13.81
N ASN A 93 3.86 17.80 13.28
CA ASN A 93 4.61 18.68 12.35
C ASN A 93 4.42 18.46 10.84
N ILE A 94 3.38 17.74 10.40
CA ILE A 94 3.01 17.69 8.97
C ILE A 94 1.77 18.55 8.76
N SER A 95 1.92 19.69 8.08
CA SER A 95 0.82 20.64 7.84
C SER A 95 -0.37 20.02 7.11
N GLU A 96 -0.12 19.06 6.21
CA GLU A 96 -1.16 18.33 5.48
C GLU A 96 -1.53 16.97 6.13
N GLY A 97 -0.84 16.57 7.19
CA GLY A 97 -1.05 15.31 7.91
C GLY A 97 -0.44 14.07 7.24
N VAL A 98 -0.85 12.89 7.70
CA VAL A 98 -0.49 11.58 7.12
C VAL A 98 -1.74 10.91 6.55
N PRO A 99 -1.61 9.95 5.60
CA PRO A 99 -2.76 9.20 5.14
C PRO A 99 -3.44 8.48 6.31
N LEU A 100 -4.76 8.63 6.39
CA LEU A 100 -5.58 7.87 7.34
C LEU A 100 -5.52 6.37 7.05
N PRO A 101 -5.80 5.52 8.06
CA PRO A 101 -5.90 4.08 7.88
C PRO A 101 -6.81 3.68 6.72
N ARG A 102 -6.31 2.73 5.92
CA ARG A 102 -7.01 2.27 4.71
C ARG A 102 -6.76 0.81 4.37
N VAL A 103 -7.82 0.15 3.90
CA VAL A 103 -7.80 -1.19 3.29
C VAL A 103 -8.41 -1.13 1.89
N GLY A 104 -7.96 -1.99 0.99
CA GLY A 104 -8.45 -2.03 -0.39
C GLY A 104 -8.08 -0.79 -1.20
N HIS A 105 -7.00 -0.11 -0.82
CA HIS A 105 -6.43 1.00 -1.60
C HIS A 105 -5.53 0.43 -2.72
N SER A 106 -5.26 1.24 -3.74
CA SER A 106 -4.22 0.94 -4.72
C SER A 106 -2.92 1.64 -4.36
N ALA A 107 -1.79 1.02 -4.73
CA ALA A 107 -0.47 1.62 -4.64
C ALA A 107 0.36 1.34 -5.90
N THR A 108 1.17 2.31 -6.32
CA THR A 108 2.02 2.20 -7.50
C THR A 108 3.30 3.05 -7.35
N LEU A 109 4.42 2.53 -7.84
CA LEU A 109 5.69 3.26 -7.88
C LEU A 109 5.63 4.31 -9.00
N ILE A 110 6.03 5.55 -8.70
CA ILE A 110 6.09 6.67 -9.64
C ILE A 110 7.51 7.23 -9.76
N LEU A 111 7.81 7.97 -10.83
CA LEU A 111 9.09 8.65 -11.04
C LEU A 111 9.44 9.57 -9.86
N GLY A 112 10.73 9.68 -9.58
CA GLY A 112 11.26 10.51 -8.50
C GLY A 112 11.35 9.79 -7.16
N GLY A 113 11.06 8.49 -7.11
CA GLY A 113 11.14 7.71 -5.87
C GLY A 113 9.96 8.01 -4.95
N GLY A 114 8.74 7.90 -5.49
CA GLY A 114 7.51 8.00 -4.72
C GLY A 114 6.65 6.74 -4.87
N VAL A 115 5.92 6.35 -3.82
CA VAL A 115 4.81 5.40 -3.92
C VAL A 115 3.50 6.18 -3.82
N LEU A 116 2.75 6.22 -4.92
CA LEU A 116 1.44 6.82 -4.97
C LEU A 116 0.40 5.85 -4.41
N ILE A 117 -0.41 6.31 -3.46
CA ILE A 117 -1.50 5.60 -2.82
C ILE A 117 -2.81 6.33 -3.12
N TYR A 118 -3.83 5.56 -3.49
CA TYR A 118 -5.15 6.09 -3.82
C TYR A 118 -6.30 5.27 -3.20
N GLY A 119 -7.26 5.99 -2.63
CA GLY A 119 -8.54 5.47 -2.16
C GLY A 119 -8.44 4.50 -0.98
N GLY A 120 -9.31 3.50 -0.97
CA GLY A 120 -9.51 2.55 0.13
C GLY A 120 -10.60 3.00 1.09
N GLU A 121 -10.80 2.24 2.17
CA GLU A 121 -11.81 2.52 3.19
C GLU A 121 -11.25 2.35 4.61
N ASP A 122 -11.87 3.00 5.61
CA ASP A 122 -11.54 2.77 7.02
C ASP A 122 -12.42 1.70 7.69
N SER A 123 -12.27 1.53 9.00
CA SER A 123 -13.03 0.56 9.80
C SER A 123 -14.54 0.82 9.79
N SER A 124 -14.97 2.06 9.55
CA SER A 124 -16.39 2.44 9.44
C SER A 124 -16.90 2.36 8.00
N ARG A 125 -16.11 1.81 7.09
CA ARG A 125 -16.39 1.73 5.64
C ARG A 125 -16.54 3.09 4.96
N HIS A 126 -16.00 4.17 5.55
CA HIS A 126 -15.91 5.43 4.82
C HIS A 126 -14.83 5.30 3.75
N ARG A 127 -15.28 5.28 2.50
CA ARG A 127 -14.44 5.24 1.32
C ARG A 127 -13.69 6.55 1.15
N LYS A 128 -12.53 6.47 0.52
CA LYS A 128 -11.60 7.58 0.31
C LYS A 128 -11.42 7.80 -1.18
N ASP A 129 -11.16 9.03 -1.54
CA ASP A 129 -10.83 9.50 -2.89
C ASP A 129 -9.51 10.31 -2.90
N ASP A 130 -8.76 10.27 -1.79
CA ASP A 130 -7.54 11.03 -1.62
C ASP A 130 -6.32 10.35 -2.25
N PHE A 131 -5.38 11.18 -2.69
CA PHE A 131 -4.11 10.77 -3.28
C PHE A 131 -2.96 11.17 -2.35
N TRP A 132 -2.09 10.20 -2.05
CA TRP A 132 -0.92 10.40 -1.21
C TRP A 132 0.32 9.86 -1.88
N VAL A 133 1.45 10.53 -1.71
CA VAL A 133 2.76 10.01 -2.10
C VAL A 133 3.59 9.78 -0.85
N LEU A 134 4.11 8.56 -0.72
CA LEU A 134 5.21 8.23 0.17
C LEU A 134 6.54 8.46 -0.55
N ASP A 135 7.33 9.42 -0.10
CA ASP A 135 8.70 9.65 -0.60
C ASP A 135 9.63 8.55 -0.05
N ILE A 136 10.06 7.64 -0.93
CA ILE A 136 10.94 6.53 -0.55
C ILE A 136 12.41 6.96 -0.42
N ASN A 137 12.79 8.12 -0.96
CA ASN A 137 14.15 8.64 -0.77
C ASN A 137 14.35 9.23 0.63
N ALA A 138 13.26 9.62 1.29
CA ALA A 138 13.26 10.00 2.69
C ALA A 138 13.48 8.80 3.63
N ILE A 139 13.38 7.56 3.12
CA ILE A 139 13.68 6.34 3.87
C ILE A 139 15.21 6.15 3.88
N PRO A 140 15.87 6.19 5.05
CA PRO A 140 17.30 5.97 5.14
C PRO A 140 17.68 4.66 4.45
N THR A 141 18.74 4.68 3.64
CA THR A 141 19.46 3.46 3.27
C THR A 141 20.00 2.85 4.56
N VAL A 142 19.22 1.97 5.17
CA VAL A 142 19.66 1.24 6.33
C VAL A 142 20.79 0.34 5.86
N LYS A 143 22.05 0.65 6.19
CA LYS A 143 23.04 -0.41 6.33
C LYS A 143 22.56 -1.22 7.51
N MET A 144 21.82 -2.29 7.23
CA MET A 144 21.17 -3.20 8.18
C MET A 144 22.24 -3.93 9.01
N ARG A 145 22.92 -3.19 9.90
CA ARG A 145 23.83 -3.75 10.89
C ARG A 145 23.08 -3.77 12.20
N HIS A 146 22.75 -4.99 12.63
CA HIS A 146 22.35 -5.43 13.95
C HIS A 146 21.92 -4.37 14.97
N ASN A 147 20.67 -4.53 15.42
CA ASN A 147 20.05 -3.99 16.63
C ASN A 147 19.85 -2.46 16.68
N THR A 148 18.56 -2.13 16.65
CA THR A 148 17.98 -0.85 17.08
C THR A 148 18.36 0.33 16.20
N VAL A 149 17.55 0.55 15.17
CA VAL A 149 17.47 1.89 14.56
C VAL A 149 16.98 2.83 15.66
N ASN A 150 17.88 3.69 16.15
CA ASN A 150 17.52 4.81 17.00
C ASN A 150 16.38 5.58 16.31
N SER A 151 15.20 5.49 16.91
CA SER A 151 13.91 6.06 16.55
C SER A 151 13.88 7.60 16.61
N LYS A 152 15.01 8.26 16.33
CA LYS A 152 15.04 9.71 16.13
C LYS A 152 14.47 10.02 14.75
N GLY A 153 13.14 10.02 14.71
CA GLY A 153 12.29 10.73 13.76
C GLY A 153 12.70 10.64 12.30
N LEU A 154 12.26 9.56 11.64
CA LEU A 154 11.98 9.66 10.21
C LEU A 154 11.05 10.86 10.03
N SER A 155 11.61 11.92 9.42
CA SER A 155 10.99 13.24 9.32
C SER A 155 9.57 13.11 8.77
N GLY A 156 8.62 13.85 9.35
CA GLY A 156 7.25 14.00 8.83
C GLY A 156 7.16 14.53 7.39
N LYS A 157 8.26 14.61 6.63
CA LYS A 157 8.29 14.95 5.22
C LYS A 157 8.10 13.77 4.28
N MET A 158 7.92 12.54 4.79
CA MET A 158 7.74 11.36 3.92
C MET A 158 6.40 11.35 3.17
N TRP A 159 5.40 12.09 3.64
CA TRP A 159 4.05 12.09 3.06
C TRP A 159 3.73 13.42 2.40
N LYS A 160 3.20 13.35 1.18
CA LYS A 160 2.67 14.50 0.44
C LYS A 160 1.27 14.17 -0.06
N ARG A 161 0.27 15.02 0.23
CA ARG A 161 -1.06 14.87 -0.35
C ARG A 161 -1.07 15.53 -1.72
N LEU A 162 -1.67 14.85 -2.71
CA LEU A 162 -1.82 15.38 -4.06
C LEU A 162 -3.26 15.82 -4.31
N LYS A 163 -3.42 16.81 -5.19
CA LYS A 163 -4.72 17.27 -5.67
C LYS A 163 -4.92 16.77 -7.10
N ALA A 164 -6.11 16.30 -7.43
CA ALA A 164 -6.52 16.00 -8.80
C ALA A 164 -7.20 17.20 -9.45
N VAL A 165 -7.17 17.27 -10.79
CA VAL A 165 -7.90 18.24 -11.63
C VAL A 165 -8.99 17.53 -12.41
N GLY A 166 -10.09 18.25 -12.69
CA GLY A 166 -11.17 17.75 -13.54
C GLY A 166 -12.08 16.73 -12.88
N ASP A 167 -12.81 16.01 -13.73
CA ASP A 167 -13.71 14.92 -13.33
C ASP A 167 -12.90 13.79 -12.72
N ARG A 168 -13.35 13.34 -11.55
CA ARG A 168 -12.65 12.32 -10.77
C ARG A 168 -13.59 11.18 -10.40
N PRO A 169 -13.05 9.98 -10.24
CA PRO A 169 -13.78 8.88 -9.64
C PRO A 169 -14.30 9.23 -8.25
N ASP A 170 -15.53 8.80 -7.94
CA ASP A 170 -16.08 8.82 -6.57
C ASP A 170 -15.18 8.03 -5.59
N CYS A 171 -15.35 8.30 -4.30
CA CYS A 171 -14.70 7.56 -3.22
C CYS A 171 -14.88 6.05 -3.39
N ARG A 172 -13.77 5.31 -3.34
CA ARG A 172 -13.78 3.87 -3.68
C ARG A 172 -12.76 3.04 -2.93
N SER A 173 -13.08 1.77 -2.79
CA SER A 173 -12.21 0.73 -2.21
C SER A 173 -12.20 -0.51 -3.10
N PHE A 174 -11.19 -1.37 -2.94
CA PHE A 174 -11.00 -2.61 -3.71
C PHE A 174 -11.03 -2.39 -5.24
N HIS A 175 -10.51 -1.24 -5.68
CA HIS A 175 -10.30 -0.88 -7.07
C HIS A 175 -8.85 -1.18 -7.49
N ARG A 176 -8.55 -1.10 -8.79
CA ARG A 176 -7.18 -1.09 -9.30
C ARG A 176 -6.85 0.29 -9.86
N ALA A 177 -5.69 0.80 -9.48
CA ALA A 177 -5.09 1.96 -10.11
C ALA A 177 -3.66 1.68 -10.56
N CYS A 178 -3.25 2.34 -11.64
CA CYS A 178 -1.85 2.46 -12.06
C CYS A 178 -1.61 3.89 -12.55
N ALA A 179 -0.37 4.35 -12.42
CA ALA A 179 0.03 5.65 -12.93
C ALA A 179 0.88 5.51 -14.18
N ASP A 180 0.90 6.55 -15.01
CA ASP A 180 1.95 6.73 -15.98
C ASP A 180 3.31 6.88 -15.27
N PHE A 181 4.40 6.76 -16.02
CA PHE A 181 5.74 6.82 -15.42
C PHE A 181 5.97 8.11 -14.63
N SER A 182 5.42 9.25 -15.06
CA SER A 182 5.59 10.53 -14.38
C SER A 182 4.81 10.65 -13.06
N GLY A 183 3.82 9.79 -12.82
CA GLY A 183 2.90 9.93 -11.70
C GLY A 183 1.88 11.06 -11.85
N ARG A 184 1.77 11.66 -13.05
CA ARG A 184 0.83 12.74 -13.34
C ARG A 184 -0.54 12.20 -13.71
N PHE A 185 -0.60 11.12 -14.47
CA PHE A 185 -1.86 10.53 -14.94
C PHE A 185 -2.09 9.19 -14.28
N ILE A 186 -3.28 9.00 -13.70
CA ILE A 186 -3.67 7.76 -13.04
C ILE A 186 -4.85 7.16 -13.81
N TYR A 187 -4.72 5.89 -14.17
CA TYR A 187 -5.80 5.07 -14.66
C TYR A 187 -6.44 4.36 -13.47
N VAL A 188 -7.73 4.57 -13.25
CA VAL A 188 -8.50 3.96 -12.16
C VAL A 188 -9.62 3.14 -12.77
N PHE A 189 -9.71 1.88 -12.38
CA PHE A 189 -10.76 0.97 -12.84
C PHE A 189 -11.36 0.18 -11.70
N GLY A 190 -12.66 -0.02 -11.76
CA GLY A 190 -13.34 -0.88 -10.81
C GLY A 190 -13.54 -0.23 -9.44
N GLY A 191 -13.87 -1.10 -8.49
CA GLY A 191 -13.97 -0.77 -7.09
C GLY A 191 -15.39 -0.72 -6.59
N MET A 192 -15.51 -0.89 -5.28
CA MET A 192 -16.74 -0.63 -4.56
C MET A 192 -16.89 0.87 -4.33
N VAL A 193 -18.07 1.39 -4.60
CA VAL A 193 -18.44 2.81 -4.44
C VAL A 193 -19.66 2.95 -3.54
N ASP A 194 -19.86 4.14 -2.99
CA ASP A 194 -21.11 4.49 -2.31
C ASP A 194 -22.24 4.66 -3.34
N GLY A 195 -23.47 4.32 -2.98
CA GLY A 195 -24.64 4.51 -3.84
C GLY A 195 -25.89 3.78 -3.40
N LEU A 196 -27.04 4.28 -3.80
CA LEU A 196 -28.33 3.59 -3.68
C LEU A 196 -28.34 2.42 -4.68
N LEU A 197 -28.63 1.21 -4.20
CA LEU A 197 -29.03 0.13 -5.11
C LEU A 197 -30.36 0.53 -5.74
N HIS A 198 -30.50 0.34 -7.06
CA HIS A 198 -31.79 0.48 -7.71
C HIS A 198 -32.84 -0.33 -6.95
N SER A 199 -33.94 0.33 -6.59
CA SER A 199 -34.94 -0.14 -5.64
C SER A 199 -35.79 -1.29 -6.20
N VAL A 200 -35.20 -2.47 -6.36
CA VAL A 200 -35.99 -3.72 -6.46
C VAL A 200 -35.28 -4.95 -5.89
N GLU A 201 -33.98 -4.91 -5.60
CA GLU A 201 -33.28 -6.08 -5.06
C GLU A 201 -32.29 -5.69 -3.95
N ALA A 202 -32.06 -6.63 -3.04
CA ALA A 202 -31.51 -6.50 -1.69
C ALA A 202 -30.27 -5.60 -1.53
N PHE A 203 -30.02 -5.16 -0.28
CA PHE A 203 -28.80 -4.48 0.17
C PHE A 203 -27.52 -5.18 -0.34
N GLY A 204 -26.99 -4.73 -1.48
CA GLY A 204 -25.81 -5.28 -2.14
C GLY A 204 -24.64 -4.29 -2.18
N LEU A 205 -23.47 -4.80 -2.55
CA LEU A 205 -22.28 -3.98 -2.81
C LEU A 205 -22.41 -3.36 -4.22
N ARG A 206 -22.32 -2.04 -4.34
CA ARG A 206 -22.26 -1.36 -5.65
C ARG A 206 -20.82 -1.35 -6.15
N PHE A 207 -20.63 -1.80 -7.38
CA PHE A 207 -19.36 -1.72 -8.10
C PHE A 207 -19.48 -0.73 -9.24
N ASP A 208 -18.43 0.06 -9.43
CA ASP A 208 -18.28 0.95 -10.56
C ASP A 208 -17.34 0.32 -11.59
N GLY A 209 -17.82 0.13 -12.81
CA GLY A 209 -17.07 -0.49 -13.90
C GLY A 209 -16.41 0.51 -14.86
N GLU A 210 -16.53 1.81 -14.60
CA GLU A 210 -15.97 2.84 -15.48
C GLU A 210 -14.44 2.92 -15.34
N LEU A 211 -13.79 3.30 -16.45
CA LEU A 211 -12.36 3.62 -16.49
C LEU A 211 -12.19 5.13 -16.40
N TYR A 212 -11.48 5.58 -15.37
CA TYR A 212 -11.16 6.99 -15.18
C TYR A 212 -9.70 7.26 -15.52
N LEU A 213 -9.47 8.40 -16.16
CA LEU A 213 -8.15 9.02 -16.31
C LEU A 213 -8.11 10.26 -15.42
N VAL A 214 -7.29 10.22 -14.37
CA VAL A 214 -7.17 11.31 -13.40
C VAL A 214 -5.84 12.02 -13.59
N GLU A 215 -5.87 13.35 -13.74
CA GLU A 215 -4.67 14.18 -13.74
C GLU A 215 -4.36 14.73 -12.34
N LEU A 216 -3.14 14.52 -11.86
CA LEU A 216 -2.63 15.02 -10.59
C LEU A 216 -1.83 16.32 -10.77
N LEU A 217 -2.07 17.27 -9.87
CA LEU A 217 -1.24 18.45 -9.67
C LEU A 217 0.02 18.06 -8.91
N LEU A 218 1.08 17.77 -9.65
CA LEU A 218 2.42 17.69 -9.10
C LEU A 218 2.85 19.12 -8.70
N GLN A 219 2.89 19.40 -7.40
CA GLN A 219 3.53 20.62 -6.89
C GLN A 219 5.04 20.50 -7.16
N ILE A 220 5.51 21.24 -8.16
CA ILE A 220 6.94 21.44 -8.49
C ILE A 220 7.61 22.20 -7.34
#